data_AF-A0A939ZMI0-F1
#
_entry.id   AF-A0A939ZMI0-F1
#
_cell.length_a   1.000
_cell.length_b   1.000
_cell.length_c   1.000
_cell.angle_alpha   90.00
_cell.angle_beta   90.00
_cell.angle_gamma   90.00
#
_symmetry.space_group_name_H-M   'P 1'
#
loop_
_entity.id
_entity.type
_entity.pdbx_description
1 polymer ?
#
loop_
_entity_poly.entity_id
_entity_poly.type
_entity_poly.pdbx_seq_one_letter_code
_entity_poly.pdbx_strand_id
1 'polypeptide(L)'
;MAATAKKKWNIRNIFENFEGDKVVWMIVLLLMLISVLCMFSSTSRLLSSGQSRIDVVKDQLILVGFGIGIIILIYNIRNLAILRWLSKFGFAVSLLLLAVLDLRLDLGFVRSIEINGARRILQVGPVQVHVFEVVKVAMIMYLAWAMDALKRGKLKWGKNELA
;
A
#
# COMPACT_ATOMS: atom_id res chain seq x y z
N MET A 1 -38.28 -17.12 -24.15
CA MET A 1 -37.85 -16.82 -22.76
C MET A 1 -36.51 -17.52 -22.53
N ALA A 2 -35.39 -16.80 -22.60
CA ALA A 2 -34.07 -17.41 -22.39
C ALA A 2 -33.74 -17.39 -20.90
N ALA A 3 -33.69 -18.57 -20.27
CA ALA A 3 -33.26 -18.73 -18.90
C ALA A 3 -31.74 -18.44 -18.82
N THR A 4 -31.38 -17.29 -18.24
CA THR A 4 -30.00 -16.95 -17.90
C THR A 4 -29.45 -17.96 -16.90
N ALA A 5 -28.53 -18.80 -17.34
CA ALA A 5 -27.86 -19.79 -16.51
C ALA A 5 -27.13 -19.10 -15.33
N LYS A 6 -27.47 -19.50 -14.10
CA LYS A 6 -26.88 -18.99 -12.86
C LYS A 6 -25.41 -19.40 -12.81
N LYS A 7 -24.49 -18.45 -12.99
CA LYS A 7 -23.03 -18.68 -12.95
C LYS A 7 -22.63 -19.20 -11.56
N LYS A 8 -22.36 -20.50 -11.46
CA LYS A 8 -21.87 -21.16 -10.24
C LYS A 8 -20.38 -20.83 -10.08
N TRP A 9 -20.04 -19.97 -9.12
CA TRP A 9 -18.66 -19.61 -8.84
C TRP A 9 -17.96 -20.76 -8.12
N ASN A 10 -17.24 -21.59 -8.88
CA ASN A 10 -16.28 -22.54 -8.33
C ASN A 10 -14.98 -21.80 -8.01
N ILE A 11 -14.38 -22.12 -6.85
CA ILE A 11 -13.14 -21.49 -6.36
C ILE A 11 -12.00 -21.66 -7.38
N ARG A 12 -11.96 -22.80 -8.09
CA ARG A 12 -11.02 -23.07 -9.18
C ARG A 12 -11.14 -22.07 -10.33
N ASN A 13 -12.36 -21.73 -10.73
CA ASN A 13 -12.61 -20.75 -11.79
C ASN A 13 -12.20 -19.33 -11.40
N ILE A 14 -12.20 -19.00 -10.09
CA ILE A 14 -11.67 -17.73 -9.59
C ILE A 14 -10.15 -17.70 -9.76
N PHE A 15 -9.44 -18.76 -9.34
CA PHE A 15 -7.99 -18.88 -9.51
C PHE A 15 -7.54 -18.96 -10.98
N GLU A 16 -8.36 -19.55 -11.86
CA GLU A 16 -8.09 -19.60 -13.30
C GLU A 16 -8.29 -18.25 -13.99
N ASN A 17 -9.21 -17.42 -13.51
CA ASN A 17 -9.48 -16.08 -14.04
C ASN A 17 -8.58 -14.97 -13.45
N PHE A 18 -7.68 -15.28 -12.53
CA PHE A 18 -6.66 -14.31 -12.09
C PHE A 18 -5.58 -14.18 -13.18
N GLU A 19 -5.70 -13.16 -14.04
CA GLU A 19 -4.71 -12.77 -15.06
C GLU A 19 -3.39 -12.22 -14.43
N GLY A 20 -2.60 -13.08 -13.76
CA GLY A 20 -1.34 -12.67 -13.17
C GLY A 20 -0.36 -13.82 -12.94
N ASP A 21 0.82 -13.53 -12.40
CA ASP A 21 1.78 -14.56 -12.02
C ASP A 21 1.26 -15.34 -10.80
N LYS A 22 0.88 -16.59 -11.04
CA LYS A 22 0.34 -17.50 -10.03
C LYS A 22 1.36 -17.81 -8.93
N VAL A 23 2.65 -17.78 -9.24
CA VAL A 23 3.72 -18.04 -8.27
C VAL A 23 3.80 -16.88 -7.27
N VAL A 24 3.72 -15.64 -7.75
CA VAL A 24 3.70 -14.44 -6.88
C VAL A 24 2.51 -14.48 -5.94
N TRP A 25 1.31 -14.80 -6.45
CA TRP A 25 0.12 -14.95 -5.61
C TRP A 25 0.27 -16.03 -4.53
N MET A 26 0.88 -17.17 -4.88
CA MET A 26 1.15 -18.24 -3.92
C MET A 26 2.10 -17.78 -2.81
N ILE A 27 3.18 -17.09 -3.18
CA ILE A 27 4.15 -16.56 -2.21
C ILE A 27 3.49 -15.53 -1.29
N VAL A 28 2.71 -14.59 -1.84
CA VAL A 28 2.04 -13.55 -1.05
C VAL A 28 1.06 -14.16 -0.06
N LEU A 29 0.21 -15.11 -0.49
CA LEU A 29 -0.72 -15.82 0.38
C LEU A 29 -0.01 -16.61 1.48
N LEU A 30 1.11 -17.28 1.15
CA LEU A 30 1.93 -18.01 2.11
C LEU A 30 2.52 -17.07 3.17
N LEU A 31 3.08 -15.93 2.76
CA LEU A 31 3.65 -14.94 3.68
C LEU A 31 2.58 -14.33 4.60
N MET A 32 1.37 -14.09 4.08
CA MET A 32 0.25 -13.60 4.89
C MET A 32 -0.20 -14.65 5.92
N LEU A 33 -0.24 -15.94 5.55
CA LEU A 33 -0.55 -17.02 6.50
C LEU A 33 0.51 -17.08 7.62
N ILE A 34 1.79 -17.05 7.26
CA ILE A 34 2.90 -17.02 8.22
C ILE A 34 2.78 -15.79 9.14
N SER A 35 2.43 -14.62 8.60
CA SER A 35 2.22 -13.40 9.40
C SER A 35 1.15 -13.59 10.49
N VAL A 36 -0.02 -14.13 10.14
CA VAL A 36 -1.11 -14.38 11.10
C VAL A 36 -0.69 -15.42 12.14
N LEU A 37 0.01 -16.49 11.74
CA LEU A 37 0.54 -17.51 12.65
C LEU A 37 1.55 -16.93 13.65
N CYS A 38 2.52 -16.15 13.16
CA CYS A 38 3.52 -15.50 13.99
C CYS A 38 2.90 -14.49 14.97
N MET A 39 1.86 -13.77 14.54
CA MET A 39 1.14 -12.88 15.42
C MET A 39 0.44 -13.66 16.53
N PHE A 40 -0.36 -14.69 16.19
CA PHE A 40 -1.07 -15.51 17.17
C PHE A 40 -0.12 -16.08 18.25
N SER A 41 1.05 -16.53 17.83
CA SER A 41 2.11 -17.01 18.74
C SER A 41 2.62 -15.92 19.68
N SER A 42 2.72 -14.67 19.20
CA SER A 42 3.27 -13.53 19.93
C SER A 42 2.23 -12.77 20.77
N THR A 43 0.92 -12.98 20.52
CA THR A 43 -0.18 -12.25 21.17
C THR A 43 -0.13 -12.33 22.70
N SER A 44 0.44 -13.40 23.28
CA SER A 44 0.60 -13.56 24.73
C SER A 44 1.32 -12.41 25.42
N ARG A 45 2.17 -11.65 24.70
CA ARG A 45 2.93 -10.50 25.22
C ARG A 45 2.30 -9.14 24.92
N LEU A 46 1.27 -9.09 24.07
CA LEU A 46 0.66 -7.85 23.54
C LEU A 46 -0.71 -7.55 24.18
N LEU A 47 -1.19 -8.39 25.08
CA LEU A 47 -2.49 -8.22 25.73
C LEU A 47 -2.44 -7.01 26.66
N SER A 48 -3.17 -5.95 26.28
CA SER A 48 -3.52 -4.88 27.21
C SER A 48 -4.55 -5.38 28.22
N SER A 49 -4.57 -4.82 29.43
CA SER A 49 -5.49 -5.21 30.50
C SER A 49 -6.95 -5.15 30.02
N GLY A 50 -7.57 -6.33 29.80
CA GLY A 50 -8.96 -6.47 29.37
C GLY A 50 -9.20 -6.92 27.93
N GLN A 51 -8.16 -6.98 27.06
CA GLN A 51 -8.31 -7.55 25.71
C GLN A 51 -8.16 -9.07 25.72
N SER A 52 -8.98 -9.76 24.93
CA SER A 52 -8.80 -11.19 24.68
C SER A 52 -7.81 -11.42 23.54
N ARG A 53 -7.15 -12.59 23.53
CA ARG A 53 -6.28 -13.01 22.41
C ARG A 53 -7.01 -13.00 21.08
N ILE A 54 -8.33 -13.22 21.11
CA ILE A 54 -9.18 -13.29 19.93
C ILE A 54 -9.32 -11.91 19.28
N ASP A 55 -9.34 -10.83 20.08
CA ASP A 55 -9.54 -9.48 19.54
C ASP A 55 -8.32 -9.00 18.74
N VAL A 56 -7.11 -9.25 19.23
CA VAL A 56 -5.87 -8.94 18.50
C VAL A 56 -5.77 -9.71 17.18
N VAL A 57 -6.22 -10.98 17.17
CA VAL A 57 -6.22 -11.81 15.98
C VAL A 57 -7.26 -11.33 14.97
N LYS A 58 -8.44 -10.90 15.44
CA LYS A 58 -9.47 -10.29 14.58
C LYS A 58 -8.93 -9.03 13.90
N ASP A 59 -8.28 -8.14 14.64
CA ASP A 59 -7.70 -6.91 14.08
C ASP A 59 -6.67 -7.22 12.98
N GLN A 60 -5.82 -8.23 13.20
CA GLN A 60 -4.88 -8.68 12.18
C GLN A 60 -5.54 -9.29 10.96
N LEU A 61 -6.58 -10.10 11.14
CA LEU A 61 -7.34 -10.66 10.01
C LEU A 61 -8.02 -9.56 9.20
N ILE A 62 -8.55 -8.52 9.86
CA ILE A 62 -9.11 -7.34 9.20
C ILE A 62 -8.02 -6.60 8.42
N LEU A 63 -6.84 -6.38 9.01
CA LEU A 63 -5.71 -5.72 8.35
C LEU A 63 -5.21 -6.51 7.13
N VAL A 64 -5.05 -7.82 7.26
CA VAL A 64 -4.65 -8.71 6.15
C VAL A 64 -5.72 -8.70 5.05
N GLY A 65 -7.00 -8.80 5.42
CA GLY A 65 -8.11 -8.73 4.47
C GLY A 65 -8.17 -7.39 3.73
N PHE A 66 -7.97 -6.29 4.44
CA PHE A 66 -7.87 -4.95 3.87
C PHE A 66 -6.68 -4.83 2.90
N GLY A 67 -5.52 -5.38 3.28
CA GLY A 67 -4.33 -5.43 2.42
C GLY A 67 -4.57 -6.19 1.12
N ILE A 68 -5.20 -7.37 1.19
CA ILE A 68 -5.60 -8.15 0.00
C ILE A 68 -6.58 -7.34 -0.86
N GLY A 69 -7.56 -6.67 -0.24
CA GLY A 69 -8.50 -5.80 -0.93
C GLY A 69 -7.81 -4.70 -1.72
N ILE A 70 -6.82 -4.03 -1.13
CA ILE A 70 -6.00 -3.01 -1.81
C ILE A 70 -5.23 -3.62 -2.98
N ILE A 71 -4.60 -4.79 -2.80
CA ILE A 71 -3.85 -5.47 -3.88
C ILE A 71 -4.76 -5.75 -5.07
N ILE A 72 -5.95 -6.31 -4.82
CA ILE A 72 -6.94 -6.61 -5.87
C ILE A 72 -7.43 -5.32 -6.53
N LEU A 73 -7.66 -4.25 -5.76
CA LEU A 73 -8.09 -2.97 -6.27
C LEU A 73 -7.04 -2.38 -7.22
N ILE A 74 -5.77 -2.34 -6.81
CA ILE A 74 -4.66 -1.84 -7.64
C ILE A 74 -4.48 -2.71 -8.88
N TYR A 75 -4.54 -4.04 -8.72
CA TYR A 75 -4.43 -4.99 -9.82
C TYR A 75 -5.54 -4.80 -10.87
N ASN A 76 -6.75 -4.42 -10.47
CA ASN A 76 -7.85 -4.14 -11.39
C ASN A 76 -7.67 -2.82 -12.18
N ILE A 77 -6.74 -1.95 -11.79
CA ILE A 77 -6.44 -0.72 -12.52
C ILE A 77 -5.62 -1.06 -13.77
N ARG A 78 -6.30 -1.40 -14.86
CA ARG A 78 -5.67 -1.65 -16.19
C ARG A 78 -5.07 -0.40 -16.84
N ASN A 79 -5.45 0.80 -16.39
CA ASN A 79 -5.03 2.05 -17.01
C ASN A 79 -3.68 2.54 -16.46
N LEU A 80 -2.59 2.06 -17.07
CA LEU A 80 -1.22 2.52 -16.77
C LEU A 80 -1.04 4.04 -16.87
N ALA A 81 -1.87 4.72 -17.66
CA ALA A 81 -1.83 6.17 -17.82
C ALA A 81 -2.10 6.94 -16.51
N ILE A 82 -3.04 6.46 -15.69
CA ILE A 82 -3.38 7.08 -14.41
C ILE A 82 -2.22 6.93 -13.44
N LEU A 83 -1.67 5.71 -13.37
CA LEU A 83 -0.54 5.40 -12.51
C LEU A 83 0.69 6.23 -12.87
N ARG A 84 0.95 6.38 -14.18
CA ARG A 84 2.05 7.16 -14.71
C ARG A 84 1.86 8.68 -14.54
N TRP A 85 0.62 9.16 -14.52
CA TRP A 85 0.31 10.54 -14.17
C TRP A 85 0.54 10.79 -12.67
N LEU A 86 0.09 9.88 -11.81
CA LEU A 86 0.30 9.92 -10.37
C LEU A 86 1.80 9.89 -10.00
N SER A 87 2.60 9.08 -10.69
CA SER A 87 4.06 9.02 -10.51
C SER A 87 4.75 10.37 -10.59
N LYS A 88 4.28 11.29 -11.44
CA LYS A 88 4.89 12.63 -11.57
C LYS A 88 4.82 13.43 -10.28
N PHE A 89 3.70 13.29 -9.56
CA PHE A 89 3.47 13.97 -8.30
C PHE A 89 4.10 13.24 -7.12
N GLY A 90 4.65 12.03 -7.32
CA GLY A 90 5.23 11.22 -6.25
C GLY A 90 6.26 12.00 -5.41
N PHE A 91 7.11 12.82 -6.05
CA PHE A 91 8.06 13.67 -5.34
C PHE A 91 7.41 14.75 -4.48
N ALA A 92 6.49 15.51 -5.06
CA ALA A 92 5.76 16.55 -4.33
C ALA A 92 4.97 15.97 -3.16
N VAL A 93 4.31 14.82 -3.36
CA VAL A 93 3.54 14.11 -2.34
C VAL A 93 4.47 13.65 -1.22
N SER A 94 5.60 13.00 -1.52
CA SER A 94 6.56 12.57 -0.50
C SER A 94 7.08 13.75 0.33
N LEU A 95 7.44 14.85 -0.32
CA LEU A 95 7.95 16.04 0.36
C LEU A 95 6.88 16.67 1.24
N LEU A 96 5.63 16.75 0.76
CA LEU A 96 4.50 17.24 1.53
C LEU A 96 4.26 16.37 2.78
N LEU A 97 4.21 15.04 2.62
CA LEU A 97 4.01 14.14 3.75
C LEU A 97 5.12 14.25 4.80
N LEU A 98 6.38 14.39 4.37
CA LEU A 98 7.51 14.63 5.30
C LEU A 98 7.40 16.00 5.96
N ALA A 99 7.05 17.05 5.21
CA ALA A 99 6.88 18.39 5.74
C ALA A 99 5.75 18.44 6.78
N VAL A 100 4.63 17.75 6.56
CA VAL A 100 3.53 17.64 7.55
C VAL A 100 4.03 17.00 8.85
N LEU A 101 4.89 15.98 8.73
CA LEU A 101 5.45 15.27 9.89
C LEU A 101 6.44 16.14 10.68
N ASP A 102 7.31 16.86 9.98
CA ASP A 102 8.36 17.71 10.54
C ASP A 102 7.80 19.00 11.14
N LEU A 103 6.89 19.66 10.43
CA LEU A 103 6.22 20.91 10.84
C LEU A 103 5.14 20.70 11.90
N ARG A 104 4.91 19.46 12.35
CA ARG A 104 3.97 19.13 13.44
C ARG A 104 2.55 19.64 13.16
N LEU A 105 2.14 19.60 11.90
CA LEU A 105 0.83 20.12 11.51
C LEU A 105 -0.29 19.25 12.10
N ASP A 106 -1.25 19.91 12.72
CA ASP A 106 -2.50 19.31 13.18
C ASP A 106 -3.63 19.89 12.34
N LEU A 107 -4.04 19.15 11.32
CA LEU A 107 -5.08 19.55 10.38
C LEU A 107 -6.46 18.98 10.79
N GLY A 108 -6.62 18.65 12.07
CA GLY A 108 -7.82 18.07 12.66
C GLY A 108 -8.02 16.61 12.28
N PHE A 109 -8.23 16.34 10.98
CA PHE A 109 -8.39 14.98 10.46
C PHE A 109 -7.05 14.25 10.30
N VAL A 110 -5.97 15.00 10.09
CA VAL A 110 -4.59 14.51 9.91
C VAL A 110 -3.72 15.09 11.01
N ARG A 111 -3.17 14.22 11.84
CA ARG A 111 -2.30 14.59 12.96
C ARG A 111 -1.01 13.79 12.94
N SER A 112 0.12 14.48 13.13
CA SER A 112 1.39 13.82 13.45
C SER A 112 1.39 13.35 14.89
N ILE A 113 1.58 12.05 15.12
CA ILE A 113 1.70 11.47 16.47
C ILE A 113 3.15 11.14 16.78
N GLU A 114 3.50 11.30 18.05
CA GLU A 114 4.84 11.04 18.57
C GLU A 114 4.82 9.77 19.41
N ILE A 115 5.62 8.78 19.00
CA ILE A 115 5.77 7.51 19.71
C ILE A 115 7.26 7.33 19.98
N ASN A 116 7.62 7.11 21.25
CA ASN A 116 9.01 6.91 21.69
C ASN A 116 9.94 8.07 21.26
N GLY A 117 9.48 9.31 21.42
CA GLY A 117 10.25 10.53 21.10
C GLY A 117 10.49 10.78 19.62
N ALA A 118 9.83 10.02 18.74
CA ALA A 118 9.96 10.18 17.29
C ALA A 118 8.59 10.24 16.61
N ARG A 119 8.47 11.12 15.61
CA ARG A 119 7.28 11.25 14.78
C ARG A 119 7.51 10.48 13.49
N ARG A 120 6.78 9.39 13.34
CA ARG A 120 6.86 8.49 12.16
C ARG A 120 5.49 8.17 11.57
N ILE A 121 4.46 8.42 12.36
CA ILE A 121 3.10 7.99 12.10
C ILE A 121 2.24 9.24 11.97
N LEU A 122 1.37 9.19 10.97
CA LEU A 122 0.37 10.19 10.70
C LEU A 122 -0.98 9.50 10.95
N GLN A 123 -1.68 10.02 11.94
CA GLN A 123 -3.00 9.55 12.34
C GLN A 123 -4.03 10.24 11.44
N VAL A 124 -4.76 9.45 10.67
CA VAL A 124 -5.85 9.86 9.79
C VAL A 124 -7.14 9.32 10.37
N GLY A 125 -7.81 10.11 11.21
CA GLY A 125 -8.98 9.65 11.97
C GLY A 125 -8.67 8.39 12.81
N PRO A 126 -9.36 7.25 12.58
CA PRO A 126 -9.12 6.01 13.33
C PRO A 126 -7.91 5.21 12.83
N VAL A 127 -7.34 5.54 11.67
CA VAL A 127 -6.27 4.77 11.05
C VAL A 127 -4.92 5.42 11.30
N GLN A 128 -3.93 4.60 11.66
CA GLN A 128 -2.55 5.03 11.83
C GLN A 128 -1.74 4.61 10.61
N VAL A 129 -1.21 5.59 9.87
CA VAL A 129 -0.42 5.33 8.65
C VAL A 129 1.03 5.72 8.90
N HIS A 130 1.94 4.78 8.67
CA HIS A 130 3.37 5.06 8.69
C HIS A 130 3.76 5.84 7.43
N VAL A 131 4.19 7.09 7.62
CA VAL A 131 4.50 8.00 6.51
C VAL A 131 5.58 7.44 5.60
N PHE A 132 6.60 6.79 6.19
CA PHE A 132 7.71 6.22 5.44
C PHE A 132 7.32 5.09 4.49
N GLU A 133 6.25 4.34 4.78
CA GLU A 133 5.76 3.29 3.88
C GLU A 133 5.19 3.90 2.60
N VAL A 134 4.39 4.96 2.73
CA VAL A 134 3.81 5.68 1.60
C VAL A 134 4.90 6.39 0.79
N VAL A 135 5.84 7.04 1.46
CA VAL A 135 6.93 7.80 0.83
C VAL A 135 7.84 6.89 0.00
N LYS A 136 8.17 5.70 0.50
CA LYS A 136 8.98 4.72 -0.26
C LYS A 136 8.31 4.36 -1.58
N VAL A 137 7.03 4.00 -1.55
CA VAL A 137 6.28 3.65 -2.76
C VAL A 137 6.20 4.84 -3.72
N ALA A 138 5.85 6.04 -3.22
CA ALA A 138 5.77 7.25 -4.03
C ALA A 138 7.11 7.61 -4.70
N MET A 139 8.22 7.44 -3.99
CA MET A 139 9.58 7.65 -4.52
C MET A 139 9.94 6.66 -5.61
N ILE A 140 9.70 5.36 -5.40
CA ILE A 140 9.97 4.33 -6.42
C ILE A 140 9.18 4.66 -7.70
N MET A 141 7.91 5.05 -7.55
CA MET A 141 7.05 5.42 -8.68
C MET A 141 7.52 6.67 -9.41
N TYR A 142 7.97 7.69 -8.67
CA TYR A 142 8.53 8.91 -9.24
C TYR A 142 9.84 8.64 -9.98
N LEU A 143 10.77 7.91 -9.36
CA LEU A 143 12.06 7.57 -9.97
C LEU A 143 11.89 6.75 -11.24
N ALA A 144 10.98 5.76 -11.24
CA ALA A 144 10.66 4.98 -12.43
C ALA A 144 10.17 5.89 -13.58
N TRP A 145 9.31 6.86 -13.27
CA TRP A 145 8.85 7.84 -14.26
C TRP A 145 9.98 8.77 -14.73
N ALA A 146 10.77 9.31 -13.81
CA ALA A 146 11.86 10.24 -14.12
C ALA A 146 12.91 9.59 -15.03
N MET A 147 13.28 8.34 -14.76
CA MET A 147 14.19 7.56 -15.60
C MET A 147 13.62 7.31 -17.00
N ASP A 148 12.35 6.94 -17.12
CA ASP A 148 11.72 6.74 -18.43
C ASP A 148 11.57 8.07 -19.20
N ALA A 149 11.29 9.18 -18.52
CA ALA A 149 11.23 10.50 -19.13
C ALA A 149 12.60 11.00 -19.62
N LEU A 150 13.67 10.73 -18.86
CA LEU A 150 15.05 10.99 -19.26
C LEU A 150 15.44 10.15 -20.48
N LYS A 151 15.16 8.84 -20.47
CA LYS A 151 15.44 7.93 -21.59
C LYS A 151 14.71 8.34 -22.88
N ARG A 152 13.51 8.90 -22.76
CA ARG A 152 12.72 9.42 -23.90
C ARG A 152 13.13 10.83 -24.34
N GLY A 153 14.18 11.42 -23.77
CA GLY A 153 14.66 12.76 -24.10
C GLY A 153 13.69 13.88 -23.73
N LYS A 154 12.69 13.62 -22.88
CA LYS A 154 11.71 14.63 -22.44
C LYS A 154 12.25 15.50 -21.31
N LEU A 155 13.28 15.04 -20.60
CA LEU A 155 14.11 15.86 -19.72
C LEU A 155 15.40 16.23 -20.47
N LYS A 156 15.50 17.49 -20.91
CA LYS A 156 16.76 18.06 -21.37
C LYS A 156 17.57 18.50 -20.14
N TRP A 157 18.39 17.60 -19.61
CA TRP A 157 19.39 17.97 -18.60
C TRP A 157 20.73 18.21 -19.30
N GLY A 158 21.23 19.44 -19.28
CA GLY A 158 22.62 19.76 -19.59
C GLY A 158 23.12 19.47 -21.01
N LYS A 159 22.27 19.58 -22.05
CA LYS A 159 22.75 19.60 -23.45
C LYS A 159 22.60 20.99 -24.04
N ASN A 160 23.37 21.93 -23.50
CA ASN A 160 23.90 23.12 -24.16
C ASN A 160 25.34 23.26 -23.60
N GLU A 161 26.28 23.79 -24.39
CA GLU A 161 27.71 24.01 -24.06
C GLU A 161 28.76 23.01 -24.60
N LEU A 162 28.49 22.29 -25.70
CA LEU A 162 29.55 21.75 -26.56
C LEU A 162 29.11 21.79 -28.03
N ALA A 163 29.04 22.99 -28.59
CA ALA A 163 29.01 23.26 -30.03
C ALA A 163 29.86 24.52 -30.29
#